data_AF-A0A1E3W8W3-F1
#
_entry.id   AF-A0A1E3W8W3-F1
#
_cell.length_a   1.000
_cell.length_b   1.000
_cell.length_c   1.000
_cell.angle_alpha   90.00
_cell.angle_beta   90.00
_cell.angle_gamma   90.00
#
_symmetry.space_group_name_H-M   'P 1'
#
loop_
_entity.id
_entity.type
_entity.pdbx_description
1 polymer ?
#
loop_
_entity_poly.entity_id
_entity_poly.type
_entity_poly.pdbx_seq_one_letter_code
_entity_poly.pdbx_strand_id
1 'polypeptide(L)'
;MAGVGVIATQSMGEPAYGTLGLDVLWAGLTASEALTAIRSIDPHPERRQVAMIDGSGKISAYTGDACIGEAGHEVGESCVAVANMMRTEAVWGAMVDAFERSGDSLALRLMAALRAAEEAGGDMRGQRSAVVRVVRATRSGRPWRDDVVDLRVDDHPAPLDVLGRLVEKSGRYNRVVSAFERALDGQARDAADDVDALLWEAAEA
;
A
#
# COMPACT_ATOMS: atom_id res chain seq x y z
N MET A 1 -1.35 10.05 3.34
CA MET A 1 -2.49 10.96 3.65
C MET A 1 -3.26 11.20 2.36
N ALA A 2 -4.60 11.23 2.39
CA ALA A 2 -5.39 11.38 1.18
C ALA A 2 -5.07 12.67 0.41
N GLY A 3 -4.92 12.55 -0.91
CA GLY A 3 -4.56 13.65 -1.80
C GLY A 3 -3.17 14.26 -1.62
N VAL A 4 -2.29 13.63 -0.83
CA VAL A 4 -0.94 14.17 -0.56
C VAL A 4 0.14 13.23 -1.04
N GLY A 5 -0.02 11.93 -0.76
CA GLY A 5 0.97 10.92 -1.06
C GLY A 5 1.01 9.81 -0.04
N VAL A 6 1.88 8.84 -0.32
CA VAL A 6 2.18 7.68 0.52
C VAL A 6 3.68 7.55 0.72
N ILE A 7 4.07 7.14 1.93
CA ILE A 7 5.46 6.95 2.32
C ILE A 7 5.57 5.62 3.04
N ALA A 8 6.53 4.79 2.62
CA ALA A 8 6.95 3.59 3.33
C ALA A 8 8.39 3.81 3.82
N THR A 9 8.65 3.59 5.10
CA THR A 9 9.98 3.70 5.72
C THR A 9 10.24 2.44 6.55
N GLN A 10 11.40 1.81 6.37
CA GLN A 10 11.76 0.53 6.98
C GLN A 10 13.28 0.34 7.09
N SER A 11 13.72 -0.91 7.35
CA SER A 11 15.08 -1.27 7.80
C SER A 11 15.34 -0.71 9.21
N MET A 12 16.42 0.03 9.44
CA MET A 12 16.54 0.87 10.63
C MET A 12 15.68 2.12 10.45
N GLY A 13 14.36 1.93 10.45
CA GLY A 13 13.39 2.97 10.14
C GLY A 13 13.52 4.21 11.03
N GLU A 14 13.28 5.37 10.43
CA GLU A 14 13.27 6.67 11.11
C GLU A 14 11.88 7.29 10.93
N PRO A 15 11.08 7.42 12.01
CA PRO A 15 9.72 7.97 11.95
C PRO A 15 9.61 9.35 11.29
N ALA A 16 10.67 10.16 11.32
CA ALA A 16 10.68 11.48 10.69
C ALA A 16 10.36 11.43 9.19
N TYR A 17 10.77 10.38 8.46
CA TYR A 17 10.45 10.23 7.04
C TYR A 17 8.95 10.13 6.77
N GLY A 18 8.19 9.55 7.71
CA GLY A 18 6.73 9.46 7.60
C GLY A 18 6.06 10.81 7.81
N THR A 19 6.22 11.39 9.01
CA THR A 19 5.51 12.62 9.38
C THR A 19 6.02 13.83 8.59
N LEU A 20 7.33 14.12 8.65
CA LEU A 20 7.88 15.28 7.93
C LEU A 20 7.76 15.11 6.42
N GLY A 21 7.84 13.87 5.92
CA GLY A 21 7.64 13.57 4.51
C GLY A 21 6.24 13.95 4.04
N LEU A 22 5.20 13.55 4.78
CA LEU A 22 3.84 13.96 4.45
C LEU A 22 3.63 15.48 4.57
N ASP A 23 4.29 16.15 5.52
CA ASP A 23 4.21 17.60 5.67
C ASP A 23 4.83 18.34 4.48
N VAL A 24 6.00 17.92 4.00
CA VAL A 24 6.65 18.58 2.86
C VAL A 24 5.97 18.25 1.53
N LEU A 25 5.45 17.02 1.37
CA LEU A 25 4.59 16.68 0.23
C LEU A 25 3.32 17.54 0.24
N TRP A 26 2.74 17.77 1.42
CA TRP A 26 1.59 18.66 1.57
C TRP A 26 1.92 20.11 1.21
N ALA A 27 3.14 20.56 1.51
CA ALA A 27 3.64 21.87 1.12
C ALA A 27 3.96 21.99 -0.38
N GLY A 28 3.81 20.92 -1.17
CA GLY A 28 3.94 20.92 -2.62
C GLY A 28 5.29 20.43 -3.15
N LEU A 29 6.16 19.89 -2.29
CA LEU A 29 7.38 19.21 -2.77
C LEU A 29 7.00 17.92 -3.49
N THR A 30 7.78 17.58 -4.51
CA THR A 30 7.73 16.27 -5.15
C THR A 30 8.31 15.18 -4.25
N ALA A 31 8.02 13.91 -4.55
CA ALA A 31 8.59 12.77 -3.83
C ALA A 31 10.13 12.81 -3.79
N SER A 32 10.77 13.23 -4.88
CA SER A 32 12.24 13.33 -4.96
C SER A 32 12.79 14.47 -4.11
N GLU A 33 12.14 15.64 -4.11
CA GLU A 33 12.57 16.78 -3.28
C GLU A 33 12.38 16.48 -1.80
N ALA A 34 11.24 15.87 -1.43
CA ALA A 34 10.95 15.42 -0.08
C ALA A 34 12.00 14.43 0.43
N LEU A 35 12.30 13.40 -0.37
CA LEU A 35 13.28 12.38 -0.01
C LEU A 35 14.69 12.98 0.14
N THR A 36 15.12 13.85 -0.77
CA THR A 36 16.42 14.55 -0.66
C THR A 36 16.48 15.44 0.58
N ALA A 37 15.44 16.23 0.84
CA ALA A 37 15.40 17.16 1.98
C ALA A 37 15.51 16.42 3.31
N ILE A 38 14.73 15.35 3.52
CA ILE A 38 14.74 14.62 4.78
C ILE A 38 16.04 13.84 4.97
N ARG A 39 16.56 13.22 3.90
CA ARG A 39 17.87 12.54 3.97
C ARG A 39 19.01 13.49 4.35
N SER A 40 18.94 14.76 3.96
CA SER A 40 19.99 15.75 4.27
C SER A 40 20.10 16.10 5.75
N ILE A 41 19.05 15.84 6.54
CA ILE A 41 19.01 16.11 7.99
C ILE A 41 19.09 14.84 8.84
N ASP A 42 19.08 13.66 8.21
CA ASP A 42 19.28 12.37 8.90
C ASP A 42 20.78 12.16 9.13
N PRO A 43 21.24 11.88 10.37
CA PRO A 43 22.65 11.59 10.63
C PRO A 43 23.09 10.21 10.12
N HIS A 44 22.14 9.31 9.82
CA HIS A 44 22.42 7.94 9.37
C HIS A 44 21.55 7.51 8.18
N PRO A 45 21.55 8.27 7.06
CA PRO A 45 20.71 7.95 5.91
C PRO A 45 21.12 6.62 5.27
N GLU A 46 22.36 6.17 5.42
CA GLU A 46 22.85 4.88 4.91
C GLU A 46 22.10 3.67 5.49
N ARG A 47 21.39 3.83 6.61
CA ARG A 47 20.67 2.73 7.30
C ARG A 47 19.19 2.67 6.96
N ARG A 48 18.70 3.60 6.11
CA ARG A 48 17.27 3.76 5.84
C ARG A 48 16.89 3.10 4.54
N GLN A 49 15.68 2.58 4.50
CA GLN A 49 15.02 2.23 3.26
C GLN A 49 13.68 2.96 3.20
N VAL A 50 13.48 3.77 2.16
CA VAL A 50 12.34 4.69 2.05
C VAL A 50 11.82 4.71 0.62
N ALA A 51 10.50 4.65 0.47
CA ALA A 51 9.81 4.92 -0.78
C ALA A 51 8.71 5.97 -0.56
N MET A 52 8.55 6.86 -1.53
CA MET A 52 7.56 7.93 -1.53
C MET A 52 6.86 7.97 -2.88
N ILE A 53 5.54 8.16 -2.86
CA ILE A 53 4.74 8.54 -4.02
C ILE A 53 4.00 9.83 -3.66
N ASP A 54 4.20 10.90 -4.42
CA ASP A 54 3.52 12.18 -4.18
C ASP A 54 2.10 12.22 -4.76
N GLY A 55 1.36 13.28 -4.44
CA GLY A 55 -0.04 13.46 -4.88
C GLY A 55 -0.22 13.56 -6.41
N SER A 56 0.87 13.76 -7.17
CA SER A 56 0.87 13.72 -8.63
C SER A 56 1.23 12.35 -9.21
N GLY A 57 1.54 11.38 -8.34
CA GLY A 57 1.92 10.02 -8.71
C GLY A 57 3.41 9.85 -9.02
N LYS A 58 4.26 10.87 -8.80
CA LYS A 58 5.71 10.69 -9.01
C LYS A 58 6.30 9.90 -7.86
N ILE A 59 7.21 8.99 -8.21
CA ILE A 59 7.78 8.00 -7.31
C ILE A 59 9.25 8.35 -7.04
N SER A 60 9.68 8.21 -5.79
CA SER A 60 11.08 8.26 -5.40
C SER A 60 11.37 7.20 -4.34
N ALA A 61 12.47 6.46 -4.51
CA ALA A 61 12.86 5.40 -3.60
C ALA A 61 14.35 5.46 -3.32
N TYR A 62 14.72 4.97 -2.15
CA TYR A 62 16.09 4.93 -1.67
C TYR A 62 16.30 3.72 -0.77
N THR A 63 17.35 2.96 -1.05
CA THR A 63 17.87 1.90 -0.20
C THR A 63 19.28 2.31 0.21
N GLY A 64 19.49 2.52 1.51
CA GLY A 64 20.81 2.81 2.05
C GLY A 64 21.74 1.60 1.97
N ASP A 65 23.01 1.89 1.77
CA ASP A 65 24.13 0.96 1.61
C ASP A 65 24.49 0.20 2.90
N ALA A 66 23.98 0.62 4.06
CA ALA A 66 24.07 -0.10 5.33
C ALA A 66 22.78 -0.84 5.73
N CYS A 67 21.78 -0.94 4.84
CA CYS A 67 20.65 -1.85 5.05
C CYS A 67 21.14 -3.31 5.09
N ILE A 68 20.48 -4.14 5.92
CA ILE A 68 20.82 -5.57 6.03
C ILE A 68 20.54 -6.26 4.68
N GLY A 69 21.47 -7.11 4.26
CA GLY A 69 21.58 -7.71 2.92
C GLY A 69 20.31 -8.38 2.36
N GLU A 70 20.34 -8.55 1.04
CA GLU A 70 19.17 -8.70 0.15
C GLU A 70 18.16 -7.57 0.38
N ALA A 71 18.65 -6.34 0.21
CA ALA A 71 17.86 -5.12 0.28
C ALA A 71 17.88 -4.38 -1.05
N GLY A 72 16.69 -4.03 -1.53
CA GLY A 72 16.50 -3.42 -2.83
C GLY A 72 15.12 -2.80 -2.96
N HIS A 73 14.89 -2.23 -4.13
CA HIS A 73 13.61 -1.68 -4.51
C HIS A 73 13.43 -1.77 -6.01
N GLU A 74 12.18 -1.77 -6.45
CA GLU A 74 11.81 -1.69 -7.85
C GLU A 74 10.66 -0.73 -8.03
N VAL A 75 10.79 0.13 -9.04
CA VAL A 75 9.80 1.14 -9.40
C VAL A 75 9.07 0.65 -10.64
N GLY A 76 7.76 0.43 -10.49
CA GLY A 76 6.85 0.12 -11.59
C GLY A 76 6.23 1.38 -12.20
N GLU A 77 5.19 1.20 -13.01
CA GLU A 77 4.44 2.26 -13.70
C GLU A 77 3.77 3.22 -12.70
N SER A 78 3.13 2.66 -11.67
CA SER A 78 2.37 3.42 -10.67
C SER A 78 2.58 2.90 -9.24
N CYS A 79 3.64 2.14 -9.02
CA CYS A 79 3.93 1.50 -7.73
C CYS A 79 5.43 1.42 -7.48
N VAL A 80 5.78 1.11 -6.25
CA VAL A 80 7.15 0.82 -5.84
C VAL A 80 7.14 -0.25 -4.78
N ALA A 81 7.98 -1.26 -4.95
CA ALA A 81 8.26 -2.26 -3.93
C ALA A 81 9.61 -1.94 -3.28
N VAL A 82 9.66 -2.01 -1.95
CA VAL A 82 10.89 -1.91 -1.14
C VAL A 82 10.97 -3.14 -0.25
N ALA A 83 12.13 -3.80 -0.20
CA ALA A 83 12.33 -4.96 0.67
C ALA A 83 13.78 -5.03 1.18
N ASN A 84 13.96 -5.62 2.36
CA ASN A 84 15.26 -5.86 3.00
C ASN A 84 15.19 -7.13 3.84
N MET A 85 16.32 -7.80 4.11
CA MET A 85 16.36 -9.12 4.76
C MET A 85 15.58 -10.20 3.98
N MET A 86 15.61 -10.13 2.64
CA MET A 86 14.97 -11.13 1.79
C MET A 86 15.87 -12.36 1.61
N ARG A 87 15.29 -13.48 1.16
CA ARG A 87 16.08 -14.65 0.74
C ARG A 87 16.72 -14.49 -0.63
N THR A 88 16.22 -13.58 -1.45
CA THR A 88 16.64 -13.35 -2.84
C THR A 88 16.20 -11.97 -3.31
N GLU A 89 16.98 -11.37 -4.21
CA GLU A 89 16.67 -10.12 -4.89
C GLU A 89 15.43 -10.19 -5.80
N ALA A 90 14.99 -11.39 -6.19
CA ALA A 90 13.81 -11.56 -7.03
C ALA A 90 12.49 -11.08 -6.38
N VAL A 91 12.49 -10.86 -5.04
CA VAL A 91 11.28 -10.54 -4.28
C VAL A 91 10.63 -9.23 -4.73
N TRP A 92 11.37 -8.12 -4.81
CA TRP A 92 10.74 -6.82 -5.12
C TRP A 92 10.26 -6.74 -6.57
N GLY A 93 10.93 -7.43 -7.50
CA GLY A 93 10.46 -7.56 -8.87
C GLY A 93 9.16 -8.35 -8.94
N ALA A 94 9.09 -9.50 -8.27
CA ALA A 94 7.86 -10.29 -8.18
C ALA A 94 6.67 -9.50 -7.60
N MET A 95 6.92 -8.61 -6.63
CA MET A 95 5.91 -7.72 -6.06
C MET A 95 5.34 -6.73 -7.08
N VAL A 96 6.21 -6.01 -7.80
CA VAL A 96 5.80 -5.03 -8.82
C VAL A 96 5.02 -5.72 -9.93
N ASP A 97 5.57 -6.81 -10.44
CA ASP A 97 4.97 -7.65 -11.47
C ASP A 97 3.56 -8.13 -11.11
N ALA A 98 3.36 -8.65 -9.89
CA ALA A 98 2.06 -9.12 -9.45
C ALA A 98 1.05 -7.97 -9.26
N PHE A 99 1.51 -6.82 -8.77
CA PHE A 99 0.68 -5.63 -8.61
C PHE A 99 0.19 -5.08 -9.95
N GLU A 100 1.04 -5.08 -10.97
CA GLU A 100 0.75 -4.52 -12.30
C GLU A 100 -0.11 -5.45 -13.14
N ARG A 101 0.08 -6.77 -13.02
CA ARG A 101 -0.73 -7.76 -13.74
C ARG A 101 -2.16 -7.91 -13.21
N SER A 102 -2.43 -7.53 -11.96
CA SER A 102 -3.77 -7.62 -11.37
C SER A 102 -4.65 -6.43 -11.76
N GLY A 103 -5.82 -6.72 -12.33
CA GLY A 103 -6.87 -5.75 -12.64
C GLY A 103 -7.86 -5.50 -11.49
N ASP A 104 -7.58 -6.01 -10.30
CA ASP A 104 -8.50 -5.94 -9.15
C ASP A 104 -8.52 -4.56 -8.46
N SER A 105 -9.31 -4.45 -7.40
CA SER A 105 -9.24 -3.32 -6.49
C SER A 105 -7.83 -3.12 -5.94
N LEU A 106 -7.44 -1.87 -5.64
CA LEU A 106 -6.11 -1.53 -5.15
C LEU A 106 -5.68 -2.36 -3.93
N ALA A 107 -6.59 -2.64 -2.99
CA ALA A 107 -6.29 -3.47 -1.83
C ALA A 107 -5.95 -4.93 -2.20
N LEU A 108 -6.63 -5.50 -3.20
CA LEU A 108 -6.35 -6.85 -3.71
C LEU A 108 -5.06 -6.88 -4.53
N ARG A 109 -4.77 -5.84 -5.32
CA ARG A 109 -3.48 -5.69 -6.01
C ARG A 109 -2.30 -5.65 -5.03
N LEU A 110 -2.44 -4.91 -3.93
CA LEU A 110 -1.46 -4.90 -2.83
C LEU A 110 -1.32 -6.29 -2.18
N MET A 111 -2.43 -7.00 -1.95
CA MET A 111 -2.39 -8.38 -1.45
C MET A 111 -1.68 -9.33 -2.42
N ALA A 112 -1.90 -9.19 -3.73
CA ALA A 112 -1.22 -9.98 -4.76
C ALA A 112 0.30 -9.77 -4.72
N ALA A 113 0.74 -8.52 -4.58
CA ALA A 113 2.15 -8.19 -4.40
C ALA A 113 2.76 -8.87 -3.16
N LEU A 114 2.07 -8.80 -2.01
CA LEU A 114 2.53 -9.44 -0.77
C LEU A 114 2.64 -10.96 -0.88
N ARG A 115 1.70 -11.62 -1.58
CA ARG A 115 1.75 -13.07 -1.82
C ARG A 115 2.90 -13.43 -2.76
N ALA A 116 3.08 -12.69 -3.83
CA ALA A 116 4.18 -12.89 -4.77
C ALA A 116 5.55 -12.71 -4.10
N ALA A 117 5.66 -11.78 -3.13
CA ALA A 117 6.87 -11.62 -2.32
C ALA A 117 7.22 -12.90 -1.55
N GLU A 118 6.24 -13.49 -0.87
CA GLU A 118 6.42 -14.72 -0.09
C GLU A 118 6.75 -15.91 -1.01
N GLU A 119 6.05 -16.05 -2.13
CA GLU A 119 6.28 -17.10 -3.14
C GLU A 119 7.68 -17.01 -3.77
N ALA A 120 8.18 -15.79 -3.98
CA ALA A 120 9.52 -15.55 -4.49
C ALA A 120 10.64 -15.85 -3.46
N GLY A 121 10.29 -16.15 -2.21
CA GLY A 121 11.21 -16.56 -1.15
C GLY A 121 11.04 -15.79 0.15
N GLY A 122 10.40 -14.62 0.09
CA GLY A 122 10.01 -13.83 1.25
C GLY A 122 11.15 -13.39 2.15
N ASP A 123 10.76 -12.95 3.36
CA ASP A 123 11.68 -12.54 4.41
C ASP A 123 12.43 -13.76 4.98
N MET A 124 13.75 -13.63 5.16
CA MET A 124 14.58 -14.70 5.69
C MET A 124 14.18 -15.16 7.10
N ARG A 125 13.48 -14.30 7.86
CA ARG A 125 12.95 -14.55 9.21
C ARG A 125 11.56 -15.20 9.19
N GLY A 126 10.92 -15.27 8.03
CA GLY A 126 9.52 -15.65 7.87
C GLY A 126 8.55 -14.51 8.19
N GLN A 127 7.26 -14.74 7.94
CA GLN A 127 6.19 -13.77 8.16
C GLN A 127 5.62 -13.84 9.59
N ARG A 128 5.33 -12.66 10.16
CA ARG A 128 4.63 -12.52 11.47
C ARG A 128 3.52 -11.49 11.45
N SER A 129 3.69 -10.42 10.69
CA SER A 129 2.71 -9.36 10.57
C SER A 129 2.45 -9.01 9.10
N ALA A 130 1.30 -8.40 8.84
CA ALA A 130 0.97 -7.86 7.53
C ALA A 130 -0.05 -6.73 7.68
N VAL A 131 0.03 -5.73 6.79
CA VAL A 131 -0.88 -4.58 6.77
C VAL A 131 -1.19 -4.18 5.33
N VAL A 132 -2.45 -3.81 5.08
CA VAL A 132 -2.85 -3.09 3.87
C VAL A 132 -3.54 -1.81 4.30
N ARG A 133 -3.01 -0.69 3.82
CA ARG A 133 -3.61 0.64 4.00
C ARG A 133 -3.85 1.29 2.64
N VAL A 134 -5.08 1.70 2.40
CA VAL A 134 -5.51 2.43 1.21
C VAL A 134 -6.23 3.69 1.66
N VAL A 135 -5.79 4.83 1.13
CA VAL A 135 -6.43 6.13 1.33
C VAL A 135 -6.96 6.66 0.01
N ARG A 136 -7.92 7.58 0.06
CA ARG A 136 -8.43 8.22 -1.15
C ARG A 136 -7.34 9.01 -1.88
N ALA A 137 -7.35 8.93 -3.21
CA ALA A 137 -6.52 9.78 -4.06
C ALA A 137 -6.90 11.26 -3.96
N THR A 138 -8.17 11.57 -3.69
CA THR A 138 -8.66 12.93 -3.49
C THR A 138 -9.31 13.05 -2.12
N ARG A 139 -9.04 14.16 -1.41
CA ARG A 139 -9.64 14.44 -0.12
C ARG A 139 -11.15 14.57 -0.24
N SER A 140 -11.88 13.92 0.65
CA SER A 140 -13.34 14.05 0.70
C SER A 140 -13.84 15.28 1.46
N GLY A 141 -12.93 16.04 2.09
CA GLY A 141 -13.26 17.09 3.06
C GLY A 141 -13.72 16.53 4.42
N ARG A 142 -13.78 15.19 4.56
CA ARG A 142 -14.15 14.47 5.77
C ARG A 142 -13.05 13.46 6.08
N PRO A 143 -11.98 13.85 6.80
CA PRO A 143 -10.79 12.99 6.98
C PRO A 143 -11.09 11.59 7.53
N TRP A 144 -12.12 11.43 8.35
CA TRP A 144 -12.59 10.13 8.86
C TRP A 144 -13.22 9.20 7.80
N ARG A 145 -13.40 9.67 6.56
CA ARG A 145 -13.85 8.90 5.39
C ARG A 145 -12.76 8.74 4.32
N ASP A 146 -11.56 9.26 4.58
CA ASP A 146 -10.46 9.25 3.61
C ASP A 146 -9.61 7.97 3.68
N ASP A 147 -9.62 7.25 4.82
CA ASP A 147 -9.11 5.89 4.90
C ASP A 147 -10.16 4.92 4.31
N VAL A 148 -9.80 4.25 3.21
CA VAL A 148 -10.66 3.30 2.47
C VAL A 148 -10.47 1.88 3.02
N VAL A 149 -9.22 1.52 3.31
CA VAL A 149 -8.82 0.26 3.95
C VAL A 149 -7.71 0.59 4.95
N ASP A 150 -7.84 0.12 6.19
CA ASP A 150 -6.77 0.07 7.20
C ASP A 150 -6.95 -1.24 7.97
N LEU A 151 -6.32 -2.29 7.45
CA LEU A 151 -6.42 -3.64 7.98
C LEU A 151 -5.02 -4.14 8.30
N ARG A 152 -4.85 -4.65 9.52
CA ARG A 152 -3.57 -5.11 10.04
C ARG A 152 -3.72 -6.41 10.80
N VAL A 153 -2.69 -7.25 10.69
CA VAL A 153 -2.46 -8.44 11.51
C VAL A 153 -1.10 -8.23 12.14
N ASP A 154 -1.08 -7.87 13.42
CA ASP A 154 0.16 -7.44 14.08
C ASP A 154 1.02 -8.63 14.54
N ASP A 155 0.42 -9.80 14.77
CA ASP A 155 1.15 -11.03 15.11
C ASP A 155 0.33 -12.30 14.78
N HIS A 156 0.80 -13.11 13.84
CA HIS A 156 0.23 -14.41 13.46
C HIS A 156 1.30 -15.26 12.73
N PRO A 157 1.28 -16.60 12.78
CA PRO A 157 2.20 -17.43 11.98
C PRO A 157 1.92 -17.42 10.46
N ALA A 158 0.70 -17.05 10.07
CA ALA A 158 0.28 -16.93 8.67
C ALA A 158 -0.51 -15.61 8.47
N PRO A 159 0.14 -14.44 8.61
CA PRO A 159 -0.54 -13.14 8.58
C PRO A 159 -1.13 -12.82 7.20
N LEU A 160 -0.51 -13.23 6.10
CA LEU A 160 -1.01 -12.96 4.75
C LEU A 160 -2.35 -13.64 4.48
N ASP A 161 -2.56 -14.86 4.98
CA ASP A 161 -3.83 -15.56 4.82
C ASP A 161 -4.95 -14.94 5.64
N VAL A 162 -4.64 -14.51 6.86
CA VAL A 162 -5.60 -13.80 7.71
C VAL A 162 -5.96 -12.46 7.07
N LEU A 163 -4.95 -11.67 6.67
CA LEU A 163 -5.15 -10.36 6.07
C LEU A 163 -5.92 -10.45 4.75
N GLY A 164 -5.62 -11.43 3.89
CA GLY A 164 -6.33 -11.65 2.63
C GLY A 164 -7.84 -11.84 2.84
N ARG A 165 -8.23 -12.69 3.81
CA ARG A 165 -9.65 -12.86 4.17
C ARG A 165 -10.29 -11.57 4.69
N LEU A 166 -9.56 -10.77 5.47
CA LEU A 166 -10.05 -9.48 5.96
C LEU A 166 -10.26 -8.48 4.81
N VAL A 167 -9.32 -8.42 3.86
CA VAL A 167 -9.39 -7.55 2.68
C VAL A 167 -10.59 -7.92 1.80
N GLU A 168 -10.77 -9.20 1.50
CA GLU A 168 -11.92 -9.67 0.69
C GLU A 168 -13.27 -9.37 1.38
N LYS A 169 -13.36 -9.64 2.69
CA LYS A 169 -14.57 -9.36 3.47
C LYS A 169 -14.86 -7.86 3.52
N SER A 170 -13.84 -7.04 3.76
CA SER A 170 -13.95 -5.58 3.78
C SER A 170 -14.36 -5.03 2.41
N GLY A 171 -13.78 -5.54 1.32
CA GLY A 171 -14.14 -5.16 -0.04
C GLY A 171 -15.61 -5.42 -0.36
N ARG A 172 -16.10 -6.64 -0.06
CA ARG A 172 -17.52 -6.99 -0.22
C ARG A 172 -18.44 -6.09 0.61
N TYR A 173 -18.11 -5.90 1.88
CA TYR A 173 -18.89 -5.02 2.76
C TYR A 173 -18.96 -3.58 2.23
N ASN A 174 -17.82 -3.02 1.81
CA ASN A 174 -17.75 -1.66 1.30
C ASN A 174 -18.54 -1.47 -0.01
N ARG A 175 -18.57 -2.48 -0.90
CA ARG A 175 -19.41 -2.45 -2.11
C ARG A 175 -20.90 -2.41 -1.76
N VAL A 176 -21.35 -3.25 -0.82
CA VAL A 176 -22.74 -3.25 -0.34
C VAL A 176 -23.11 -1.90 0.26
N VAL A 177 -22.28 -1.36 1.17
CA VAL A 177 -22.52 -0.04 1.77
C VAL A 177 -22.58 1.06 0.72
N SER A 178 -21.69 1.04 -0.27
CA SER A 178 -21.66 2.03 -1.35
C SER A 178 -22.94 1.98 -2.20
N ALA A 179 -23.46 0.80 -2.49
CA ALA A 179 -24.72 0.65 -3.21
C ALA A 179 -25.90 1.21 -2.39
N PHE A 180 -25.96 0.93 -1.09
CA PHE A 180 -26.98 1.53 -0.22
C PHE A 180 -26.88 3.06 -0.12
N GLU A 181 -25.67 3.62 0.02
CA GLU A 181 -25.47 5.07 0.02
C GLU A 181 -25.98 5.69 -1.30
N ARG A 182 -25.65 5.08 -2.46
CA ARG A 182 -26.17 5.52 -3.77
C ARG A 182 -27.69 5.50 -3.84
N ALA A 183 -28.33 4.45 -3.32
CA ALA A 183 -29.80 4.37 -3.29
C ALA A 183 -30.42 5.50 -2.45
N LEU A 184 -29.84 5.79 -1.28
CA LEU A 184 -30.29 6.87 -0.40
C LEU A 184 -30.08 8.27 -1.01
N ASP A 185 -29.04 8.43 -1.82
CA ASP A 185 -28.73 9.68 -2.56
C ASP A 185 -29.54 9.84 -3.86
N GLY A 186 -30.54 8.97 -4.10
CA GLY A 186 -31.45 9.06 -5.24
C GLY A 186 -30.95 8.37 -6.51
N GLN A 187 -29.83 7.65 -6.45
CA GLN A 187 -29.24 6.89 -7.56
C GLN A 187 -29.66 5.41 -7.52
N ALA A 188 -30.97 5.16 -7.41
CA ALA A 188 -31.50 3.82 -7.15
C ALA A 188 -31.23 2.78 -8.25
N ARG A 189 -31.05 3.21 -9.51
CA ARG A 189 -30.73 2.31 -10.63
C ARG A 189 -29.29 1.80 -10.53
N ASP A 190 -28.33 2.72 -10.39
CA ASP A 190 -26.91 2.38 -10.22
C ASP A 190 -26.71 1.48 -9.00
N ALA A 191 -27.41 1.78 -7.89
CA ALA A 191 -27.40 0.95 -6.70
C ALA A 191 -27.95 -0.48 -6.93
N ALA A 192 -28.97 -0.65 -7.76
CA ALA A 192 -29.52 -1.96 -8.08
C ALA A 192 -28.54 -2.77 -8.93
N ASP A 193 -27.91 -2.14 -9.93
CA ASP A 193 -26.90 -2.79 -10.79
C ASP A 193 -25.70 -3.28 -9.96
N ASP A 194 -25.25 -2.49 -8.98
CA ASP A 194 -24.19 -2.90 -8.06
C ASP A 194 -24.58 -4.10 -7.19
N VAL A 195 -25.81 -4.12 -6.68
CA VAL A 195 -26.31 -5.21 -5.83
C VAL A 195 -26.47 -6.49 -6.66
N ASP A 196 -26.98 -6.39 -7.89
CA ASP A 196 -27.13 -7.54 -8.78
C ASP A 196 -25.76 -8.13 -9.16
N ALA A 197 -24.75 -7.28 -9.43
CA ALA A 197 -23.37 -7.73 -9.64
C ALA A 197 -22.80 -8.47 -8.41
N LEU A 198 -23.07 -7.97 -7.20
CA LEU A 198 -22.63 -8.60 -5.95
C LEU A 198 -23.32 -9.95 -5.70
N LEU A 199 -24.61 -10.07 -6.01
CA LEU A 199 -25.36 -11.32 -5.87
C LEU A 199 -24.89 -12.38 -6.87
N TRP A 200 -24.53 -11.98 -8.09
CA TRP A 200 -23.95 -12.87 -9.09
C TRP A 200 -22.58 -13.40 -8.65
N GLU A 201 -21.66 -12.51 -8.23
CA GLU A 201 -20.34 -12.88 -7.71
C GLU A 201 -20.44 -13.85 -6.52
N ALA A 202 -21.43 -13.68 -5.64
CA ALA A 202 -21.66 -14.54 -4.49
C ALA A 202 -22.23 -15.93 -4.84
N ALA A 203 -22.86 -16.07 -6.01
CA ALA A 203 -23.40 -17.35 -6.49
C ALA A 203 -22.35 -18.21 -7.20
N GLU A 204 -21.25 -17.61 -7.67
CA GLU A 204 -20.14 -18.28 -8.37
C GLU A 204 -18.94 -18.63 -7.47
N ALA A 205 -18.91 -18.15 -6.22
CA ALA A 205 -17.84 -18.36 -5.23
C ALA A 205 -18.13 -19.49 -4.23
#